data_AF-A0A7W7QWB9-F1
#
_entry.id   AF-A0A7W7QWB9-F1
#
_cell.length_a   1.000
_cell.length_b   1.000
_cell.length_c   1.000
_cell.angle_alpha   90.00
_cell.angle_beta   90.00
_cell.angle_gamma   90.00
#
_symmetry.space_group_name_H-M   'P 1'
#
loop_
_entity.id
_entity.type
_entity.pdbx_description
1 polymer ?
#
loop_
_entity_poly.entity_id
_entity_poly.type
_entity_poly.pdbx_seq_one_letter_code
_entity_poly.pdbx_strand_id
1 'polypeptide(L)'
;MSEDYLGDIVGPAGDGGAHRGASDLPAVLTAVSAVSVDVGRLRARVDQLVAEQAAAARQVGKLGALPVAVASLQQRTTQLEQLAGEVAGLSAAVQQLADVGQGGKAGADTPPRPVDWVHVPPAERLDWMTDLAAWVRDVLMTGWPTSGDLLPPCWPHHRAMVNDLALLRVTYETAYDYEGGRAHTGGEFRRLLADVLTTAAAQAQDCPAPSDPRPHPVPRPPRDDTAAVQAVERIGQLGEVHALVTQANANREQDPALQAAAQARASELWIAYQITPQEYQRYESSLI
;
A
#
# COMPACT_ATOMS: atom_id res chain seq x y z
N MET A 1 -1.42 65.06 -37.95
CA MET A 1 -0.56 65.75 -38.93
C MET A 1 -0.44 64.89 -40.18
N SER A 2 -1.31 65.14 -41.16
CA SER A 2 -1.06 65.11 -42.61
C SER A 2 -2.43 65.26 -43.28
N GLU A 3 -2.86 66.52 -43.31
CA GLU A 3 -3.67 67.02 -44.42
C GLU A 3 -2.84 66.86 -45.70
N ASP A 4 -3.52 66.60 -46.82
CA ASP A 4 -3.13 66.90 -48.21
C ASP A 4 -3.55 65.76 -49.13
N TYR A 5 -4.57 66.00 -49.97
CA TYR A 5 -4.43 66.08 -51.43
C TYR A 5 -5.84 66.10 -52.07
N LEU A 6 -6.43 67.29 -52.15
CA LEU A 6 -7.58 67.59 -53.00
C LEU A 6 -7.05 67.90 -54.41
N GLY A 7 -7.18 66.93 -55.31
CA GLY A 7 -6.86 67.08 -56.72
C GLY A 7 -7.95 67.82 -57.48
N ASP A 8 -7.64 69.06 -57.84
CA ASP A 8 -7.85 69.71 -59.14
C ASP A 8 -8.88 69.07 -60.11
N ILE A 9 -10.02 69.74 -60.28
CA ILE A 9 -10.86 69.60 -61.48
C ILE A 9 -11.07 71.00 -62.04
N VAL A 10 -10.25 71.35 -63.03
CA VAL A 10 -10.35 72.58 -63.81
C VAL A 10 -10.99 72.30 -65.17
N GLY A 11 -12.13 72.97 -65.39
CA GLY A 11 -12.53 73.59 -66.66
C GLY A 11 -13.58 72.89 -67.52
N PRO A 12 -14.26 73.60 -68.46
CA PRO A 12 -14.24 75.03 -68.75
C PRO A 12 -15.62 75.71 -68.74
N ALA A 13 -15.61 77.05 -68.67
CA ALA A 13 -16.76 77.91 -68.96
C ALA A 13 -16.99 78.02 -70.49
N GLY A 14 -18.25 78.03 -70.91
CA GLY A 14 -18.66 78.28 -72.30
C GLY A 14 -20.16 78.48 -72.39
N ASP A 15 -20.55 79.71 -72.74
CA ASP A 15 -21.91 80.24 -72.82
C ASP A 15 -22.82 79.55 -73.85
N GLY A 16 -24.12 79.57 -73.53
CA GLY A 16 -25.16 79.98 -74.48
C GLY A 16 -25.73 78.92 -75.43
N GLY A 17 -27.06 78.79 -75.42
CA GLY A 17 -27.79 78.27 -76.58
C GLY A 17 -28.88 77.26 -76.24
N ALA A 18 -30.03 77.76 -75.81
CA ALA A 18 -31.26 77.00 -75.79
C ALA A 18 -31.70 76.64 -77.22
N HIS A 19 -31.96 75.36 -77.50
CA HIS A 19 -33.07 74.95 -78.36
C HIS A 19 -33.39 73.45 -78.21
N ARG A 20 -34.63 73.21 -77.80
CA ARG A 20 -35.58 72.21 -78.33
C ARG A 20 -35.01 70.91 -78.90
N GLY A 21 -35.46 69.81 -78.35
CA GLY A 21 -35.68 68.61 -79.17
C GLY A 21 -35.91 67.38 -78.33
N ALA A 22 -37.15 66.90 -78.29
CA ALA A 22 -37.51 65.63 -77.71
C ALA A 22 -36.75 64.47 -78.38
N SER A 23 -35.58 64.08 -77.84
CA SER A 23 -34.89 62.83 -78.18
C SER A 23 -33.84 62.34 -77.17
N ASP A 24 -33.60 63.01 -76.03
CA ASP A 24 -32.47 62.69 -75.12
C ASP A 24 -32.81 61.80 -73.91
N LEU A 25 -34.08 61.49 -73.70
CA LEU A 25 -34.52 60.51 -72.68
C LEU A 25 -33.79 59.16 -72.77
N PRO A 26 -33.52 58.58 -73.96
CA PRO A 26 -32.76 57.33 -74.07
C PRO A 26 -31.30 57.47 -73.60
N ALA A 27 -30.66 58.62 -73.83
CA ALA A 27 -29.27 58.86 -73.42
C ALA A 27 -29.15 59.03 -71.90
N VAL A 28 -30.07 59.77 -71.28
CA VAL A 28 -30.14 59.93 -69.82
C VAL A 28 -30.46 58.58 -69.14
N LEU A 29 -31.40 57.79 -69.68
CA LEU A 29 -31.70 56.46 -69.15
C LEU A 29 -30.51 55.50 -69.30
N THR A 30 -29.73 55.61 -70.38
CA THR A 30 -28.51 54.82 -70.58
C THR A 30 -27.42 55.22 -69.57
N ALA A 31 -27.21 56.52 -69.34
CA ALA A 31 -26.27 57.01 -68.34
C ALA A 31 -26.67 56.59 -66.91
N VAL A 32 -27.96 56.68 -66.57
CA VAL A 32 -28.48 56.21 -65.28
C VAL A 32 -28.33 54.70 -65.13
N SER A 33 -28.51 53.93 -66.21
CA SER A 33 -28.27 52.48 -66.19
C SER A 33 -26.79 52.14 -65.98
N ALA A 34 -25.87 52.86 -66.63
CA ALA A 34 -24.43 52.68 -66.48
C ALA A 34 -23.98 53.01 -65.05
N VAL A 35 -24.45 54.14 -64.50
CA VAL A 35 -24.20 54.51 -63.10
C VAL A 35 -24.79 53.48 -62.14
N SER A 36 -25.98 52.95 -62.41
CA SER A 36 -26.59 51.90 -61.58
C SER A 36 -25.79 50.60 -61.59
N VAL A 37 -25.23 50.22 -62.75
CA VAL A 37 -24.34 49.07 -62.89
C VAL A 37 -23.04 49.30 -62.13
N ASP A 38 -22.45 50.49 -62.23
CA ASP A 38 -21.20 50.82 -61.54
C ASP A 38 -21.39 50.93 -60.03
N VAL A 39 -22.52 51.48 -59.56
CA VAL A 39 -22.91 51.45 -58.14
C VAL A 39 -23.12 50.01 -57.66
N GLY A 40 -23.71 49.14 -58.49
CA GLY A 40 -23.86 47.71 -58.19
C GLY A 40 -22.50 47.01 -58.06
N ARG A 41 -21.56 47.29 -58.97
CA ARG A 41 -20.19 46.75 -58.91
C ARG A 41 -19.42 47.27 -57.71
N LEU A 42 -19.58 48.56 -57.39
CA LEU A 42 -18.94 49.16 -56.22
C LEU A 42 -19.45 48.54 -54.92
N ARG A 43 -20.77 48.34 -54.80
CA ARG A 43 -21.38 47.64 -53.65
C ARG A 43 -20.85 46.21 -53.52
N ALA A 44 -20.83 45.45 -54.61
CA ALA A 44 -20.29 44.10 -54.60
C ALA A 44 -18.81 44.06 -54.17
N ARG A 45 -18.02 45.07 -54.57
CA ARG A 45 -16.61 45.17 -54.18
C ARG A 45 -16.42 45.57 -52.72
N VAL A 46 -17.29 46.43 -52.20
CA VAL A 46 -17.33 46.77 -50.77
C VAL A 46 -17.71 45.54 -49.94
N ASP A 47 -18.72 44.79 -50.35
CA ASP A 47 -19.14 43.56 -49.66
C ASP A 47 -18.01 42.51 -49.66
N GLN A 48 -17.30 42.37 -50.77
CA GLN A 48 -16.13 41.51 -50.87
C GLN A 48 -15.01 41.94 -49.90
N LEU A 49 -14.67 43.24 -49.86
CA LEU A 49 -13.64 43.76 -48.97
C LEU A 49 -14.02 43.60 -47.48
N VAL A 50 -15.29 43.76 -47.13
CA VAL A 50 -15.79 43.52 -45.77
C VAL A 50 -15.66 42.04 -45.40
N ALA A 51 -15.96 41.12 -46.33
CA ALA A 51 -15.79 39.69 -46.11
C ALA A 51 -14.31 39.30 -45.93
N GLU A 52 -13.42 39.88 -46.74
CA GLU A 52 -11.97 39.70 -46.64
C GLU A 52 -11.42 40.26 -45.31
N GLN A 53 -11.89 41.44 -44.88
CA GLN A 53 -11.50 42.03 -43.60
C GLN A 53 -11.98 41.19 -42.41
N ALA A 54 -13.19 40.63 -42.47
CA ALA A 54 -13.72 39.72 -41.46
C ALA A 54 -12.96 38.37 -41.42
N ALA A 55 -12.45 37.89 -42.56
CA ALA A 55 -11.59 36.70 -42.62
C ALA A 55 -10.20 37.00 -42.02
N ALA A 56 -9.59 38.14 -42.36
CA ALA A 56 -8.32 38.59 -41.81
C ALA A 56 -8.40 38.81 -40.29
N ALA A 57 -9.46 39.44 -39.79
CA ALA A 57 -9.69 39.63 -38.36
C ALA A 57 -9.78 38.30 -37.59
N ARG A 58 -10.39 37.26 -38.20
CA ARG A 58 -10.45 35.90 -37.62
C ARG A 58 -9.07 35.23 -37.59
N GLN A 59 -8.23 35.44 -38.60
CA GLN A 59 -6.84 34.95 -38.59
C GLN A 59 -5.99 35.65 -37.53
N VAL A 60 -6.14 36.98 -37.38
CA VAL A 60 -5.47 37.76 -36.32
C VAL A 60 -5.91 37.29 -34.93
N GLY A 61 -7.20 36.99 -34.73
CA GLY A 61 -7.70 36.43 -33.47
C GLY A 61 -7.10 35.07 -33.11
N LYS A 62 -6.88 34.19 -34.11
CA LYS A 62 -6.19 32.90 -33.92
C LYS A 62 -4.71 33.07 -33.57
N LEU A 63 -4.03 34.02 -34.22
CA LEU A 63 -2.64 34.35 -33.91
C LEU A 63 -2.51 34.98 -32.51
N GLY A 64 -3.48 35.78 -32.09
CA GLY A 64 -3.56 36.35 -30.73
C GLY A 64 -3.78 35.30 -29.63
N ALA A 65 -4.29 34.11 -29.96
CA ALA A 65 -4.46 33.01 -29.01
C ALA A 65 -3.20 32.13 -28.84
N LEU A 66 -2.22 32.22 -29.76
CA LEU A 66 -0.97 31.45 -29.68
C LEU A 66 -0.12 31.78 -28.44
N PRO A 67 0.07 33.06 -28.03
CA PRO A 67 0.79 33.40 -26.81
C PRO A 67 0.16 32.79 -25.55
N VAL A 68 -1.17 32.72 -25.49
CA VAL A 68 -1.90 32.10 -24.37
C VAL A 68 -1.67 30.59 -24.33
N ALA A 69 -1.70 29.93 -25.49
CA ALA A 69 -1.39 28.50 -25.60
C ALA A 69 0.07 28.19 -25.23
N VAL A 70 1.02 29.03 -25.65
CA VAL A 70 2.45 28.89 -25.30
C VAL A 70 2.66 29.10 -23.80
N ALA A 71 2.05 30.12 -23.18
CA ALA A 71 2.11 30.34 -21.75
C ALA A 71 1.51 29.15 -20.96
N SER A 72 0.40 28.59 -21.44
CA SER A 72 -0.22 27.40 -20.83
C SER A 72 0.67 26.15 -20.94
N LEU A 73 1.35 25.96 -22.08
CA LEU A 73 2.31 24.87 -22.25
C LEU A 73 3.53 25.05 -21.35
N GLN A 74 4.09 26.26 -21.26
CA GLN A 74 5.21 26.56 -20.35
C GLN A 74 4.82 26.28 -18.89
N GLN A 75 3.63 26.71 -18.47
CA GLN A 75 3.13 26.43 -17.13
C GLN A 75 3.00 24.92 -16.86
N ARG A 76 2.50 24.15 -17.83
CA ARG A 76 2.41 22.68 -17.71
C ARG A 76 3.78 22.02 -17.65
N THR A 77 4.76 22.50 -18.42
CA THR A 77 6.13 22.00 -18.36
C THR A 77 6.74 22.23 -16.98
N THR A 78 6.60 23.42 -16.40
CA THR A 78 7.08 23.72 -15.04
C THR A 78 6.38 22.84 -13.98
N GLN A 79 5.07 22.58 -14.13
CA GLN A 79 4.35 21.66 -13.25
C GLN A 79 4.88 20.22 -13.35
N LEU A 80 5.21 19.74 -14.56
CA LEU A 80 5.79 18.41 -14.75
C LEU A 80 7.20 18.31 -14.15
N GLU A 81 8.01 19.35 -14.27
CA GLU A 81 9.34 19.40 -13.65
C GLU A 81 9.25 19.38 -12.11
N GLN A 82 8.31 20.14 -11.54
CA GLN A 82 8.04 20.12 -10.10
C GLN A 82 7.61 18.72 -9.64
N LEU A 83 6.65 18.10 -10.35
CA LEU A 83 6.15 16.77 -10.02
C LEU A 83 7.26 15.71 -10.13
N ALA A 84 8.12 15.82 -11.14
CA ALA A 84 9.28 14.94 -11.28
C ALA A 84 10.26 15.09 -10.11
N GLY A 85 10.48 16.33 -9.63
CA GLY A 85 11.27 16.59 -8.43
C GLY A 85 10.65 15.99 -7.16
N GLU A 86 9.34 16.11 -6.98
CA GLU A 86 8.61 15.51 -5.86
C GLU A 86 8.68 13.97 -5.89
N VAL A 87 8.49 13.36 -7.07
CA VAL A 87 8.61 11.91 -7.25
C VAL A 87 10.04 11.43 -6.98
N ALA A 88 11.06 12.16 -7.44
CA ALA A 88 12.45 11.84 -7.14
C ALA A 88 12.75 11.94 -5.63
N GLY A 89 12.22 12.97 -4.96
CA GLY A 89 12.34 13.14 -3.51
C GLY A 89 11.67 12.02 -2.72
N LEU A 90 10.45 11.64 -3.11
CA LEU A 90 9.73 10.51 -2.52
C LEU A 90 10.47 9.19 -2.76
N SER A 91 10.97 8.96 -3.98
CA SER A 91 11.75 7.76 -4.30
C SER A 91 13.03 7.68 -3.47
N ALA A 92 13.73 8.79 -3.25
CA ALA A 92 14.93 8.84 -2.41
C ALA A 92 14.59 8.56 -0.94
N ALA A 93 13.49 9.11 -0.42
CA ALA A 93 13.04 8.84 0.95
C ALA A 93 12.63 7.37 1.14
N VAL A 94 11.93 6.78 0.17
CA VAL A 94 11.59 5.35 0.18
C VAL A 94 12.85 4.49 0.13
N GLN A 95 13.83 4.83 -0.71
CA GLN A 95 15.10 4.11 -0.77
C GLN A 95 15.87 4.20 0.56
N GLN A 96 15.92 5.38 1.19
CA GLN A 96 16.52 5.53 2.52
C GLN A 96 15.84 4.65 3.58
N LEU A 97 14.51 4.59 3.57
CA LEU A 97 13.76 3.69 4.46
C LEU A 97 14.03 2.20 4.16
N ALA A 98 14.21 1.85 2.89
CA ALA A 98 14.52 0.48 2.47
C ALA A 98 15.96 0.09 2.82
N ASP A 99 16.92 1.00 2.68
CA ASP A 99 18.34 0.79 2.99
C ASP A 99 18.56 0.62 4.49
N VAL A 100 17.81 1.37 5.32
CA VAL A 100 17.71 1.12 6.78
C VAL A 100 17.22 -0.30 7.07
N GLY A 101 16.38 -0.86 6.20
CA GLY A 101 15.84 -2.22 6.33
C GLY A 101 16.70 -3.35 5.78
N GLN A 102 17.74 -3.08 4.97
CA GLN A 102 18.50 -4.12 4.24
C GLN A 102 20.01 -4.18 4.57
N GLY A 103 20.59 -3.14 5.19
CA GLY A 103 22.05 -3.03 5.33
C GLY A 103 22.69 -3.53 6.63
N GLY A 104 21.93 -3.91 7.66
CA GLY A 104 22.49 -4.19 8.98
C GLY A 104 22.46 -5.68 9.37
N LYS A 105 23.61 -6.24 9.75
CA LYS A 105 23.62 -7.20 10.87
C LYS A 105 22.74 -6.60 11.97
N ALA A 106 21.83 -7.39 12.55
CA ALA A 106 20.97 -7.00 13.67
C ALA A 106 21.77 -6.16 14.68
N GLY A 107 21.64 -4.85 14.56
CA GLY A 107 22.30 -3.83 15.34
C GLY A 107 21.19 -2.91 15.85
N ALA A 108 21.48 -2.21 16.94
CA ALA A 108 20.54 -1.50 17.81
C ALA A 108 19.51 -0.56 17.14
N ASP A 109 19.64 -0.29 15.84
CA ASP A 109 18.83 0.69 15.10
C ASP A 109 17.61 0.11 14.38
N THR A 110 17.42 -1.21 14.28
CA THR A 110 16.21 -1.80 13.65
C THR A 110 15.23 -2.27 14.72
N PRO A 111 13.94 -1.87 14.68
CA PRO A 111 12.97 -2.37 15.64
C PRO A 111 12.84 -3.90 15.53
N PRO A 112 12.62 -4.59 16.65
CA PRO A 112 12.45 -6.04 16.66
C PRO A 112 11.29 -6.45 15.73
N ARG A 113 11.39 -7.63 15.13
CA ARG A 113 10.34 -8.19 14.26
C ARG A 113 9.72 -9.41 14.91
N PRO A 114 8.39 -9.57 14.81
CA PRO A 114 7.73 -10.77 15.32
C PRO A 114 8.20 -11.98 14.52
N VAL A 115 8.56 -13.04 15.24
CA VAL A 115 8.91 -14.34 14.66
C VAL A 115 7.69 -15.24 14.75
N ASP A 116 7.20 -15.75 13.62
CA ASP A 116 6.17 -16.80 13.61
C ASP A 116 6.79 -18.10 14.10
N TRP A 117 6.13 -18.74 15.07
CA TRP A 117 6.54 -20.00 15.70
C TRP A 117 7.01 -21.08 14.71
N VAL A 118 6.40 -21.20 13.53
CA VAL A 118 6.84 -22.21 12.54
C VAL A 118 8.25 -21.98 12.02
N HIS A 119 8.68 -20.73 11.98
CA HIS A 119 10.00 -20.35 11.49
C HIS A 119 11.07 -20.43 12.59
N VAL A 120 10.69 -20.69 13.85
CA VAL A 120 11.65 -20.95 14.92
C VAL A 120 12.31 -22.31 14.69
N PRO A 121 13.65 -22.37 14.58
CA PRO A 121 14.38 -23.61 14.40
C PRO A 121 14.03 -24.61 15.51
N PRO A 122 13.81 -25.91 15.20
CA PRO A 122 13.40 -26.89 16.20
C PRO A 122 14.31 -26.94 17.45
N ALA A 123 15.62 -26.75 17.26
CA ALA A 123 16.59 -26.74 18.35
C ALA A 123 16.47 -25.52 19.30
N GLU A 124 15.86 -24.43 18.85
CA GLU A 124 15.72 -23.17 19.61
C GLU A 124 14.32 -23.00 20.20
N ARG A 125 13.37 -23.88 19.85
CA ARG A 125 11.95 -23.74 20.21
C ARG A 125 11.71 -23.71 21.71
N LEU A 126 12.43 -24.53 22.48
CA LEU A 126 12.29 -24.56 23.93
C LEU A 126 12.76 -23.24 24.57
N ASP A 127 13.97 -22.81 24.23
CA ASP A 127 14.55 -21.58 24.77
C ASP A 127 13.68 -20.38 24.40
N TRP A 128 13.26 -20.30 23.13
CA TRP A 128 12.37 -19.25 22.65
C TRP A 128 11.02 -19.23 23.40
N MET A 129 10.40 -20.40 23.62
CA MET A 129 9.12 -20.49 24.33
C MET A 129 9.29 -20.17 25.83
N THR A 130 10.42 -20.57 26.42
CA THR A 130 10.77 -20.27 27.81
C THR A 130 10.94 -18.76 28.00
N ASP A 131 11.64 -18.10 27.07
CA ASP A 131 11.79 -16.65 27.07
C ASP A 131 10.45 -15.93 26.92
N LEU A 132 9.58 -16.42 26.03
CA LEU A 132 8.24 -15.86 25.87
C LEU A 132 7.40 -16.04 27.15
N ALA A 133 7.44 -17.22 27.78
CA ALA A 133 6.72 -17.48 29.02
C ALA A 133 7.25 -16.64 30.19
N ALA A 134 8.57 -16.44 30.28
CA ALA A 134 9.18 -15.54 31.24
C ALA A 134 8.71 -14.10 31.03
N TRP A 135 8.70 -13.61 29.78
CA TRP A 135 8.18 -12.28 29.46
C TRP A 135 6.70 -12.14 29.82
N VAL A 136 5.86 -13.14 29.52
CA VAL A 136 4.44 -13.14 29.89
C VAL A 136 4.27 -13.02 31.41
N ARG A 137 5.02 -13.81 32.18
CA ARG A 137 4.97 -13.80 33.65
C ARG A 137 5.50 -12.48 34.23
N ASP A 138 6.69 -12.08 33.83
CA ASP A 138 7.46 -11.04 34.52
C ASP A 138 7.11 -9.64 34.03
N VAL A 139 6.74 -9.49 32.75
CA VAL A 139 6.43 -8.19 32.13
C VAL A 139 4.93 -8.02 31.94
N LEU A 140 4.27 -8.92 31.20
CA LEU A 140 2.86 -8.76 30.83
C LEU A 140 1.94 -8.82 32.05
N MET A 141 2.04 -9.88 32.86
CA MET A 141 1.18 -10.06 34.03
C MET A 141 1.48 -9.06 35.15
N THR A 142 2.74 -8.62 35.29
CA THR A 142 3.11 -7.58 36.26
C THR A 142 2.62 -6.19 35.84
N GLY A 143 2.79 -5.83 34.57
CA GLY A 143 2.39 -4.51 34.05
C GLY A 143 0.88 -4.37 33.82
N TRP A 144 0.21 -5.48 33.49
CA TRP A 144 -1.23 -5.53 33.20
C TRP A 144 -1.88 -6.71 33.92
N PRO A 145 -2.23 -6.58 35.21
CA PRO A 145 -2.73 -7.70 36.02
C PRO A 145 -3.96 -8.40 35.44
N THR A 146 -4.82 -7.69 34.70
CA THR A 146 -5.99 -8.28 34.03
C THR A 146 -5.63 -9.31 32.95
N SER A 147 -4.40 -9.29 32.43
CA SER A 147 -3.91 -10.33 31.51
C SER A 147 -3.85 -11.70 32.19
N GLY A 148 -3.56 -11.74 33.50
CA GLY A 148 -3.56 -12.98 34.27
C GLY A 148 -4.92 -13.65 34.35
N ASP A 149 -6.01 -12.88 34.29
CA ASP A 149 -7.39 -13.39 34.32
C ASP A 149 -7.90 -13.81 32.94
N LEU A 150 -7.39 -13.18 31.87
CA LEU A 150 -7.88 -13.36 30.49
C LEU A 150 -7.04 -14.34 29.67
N LEU A 151 -5.74 -14.44 29.94
CA LEU A 151 -4.86 -15.37 29.23
C LEU A 151 -4.97 -16.76 29.89
N PRO A 152 -5.42 -17.81 29.18
CA PRO A 152 -5.57 -19.13 29.78
C PRO A 152 -4.21 -19.83 30.02
N PRO A 153 -4.12 -20.82 30.94
CA PRO A 153 -2.91 -21.66 31.16
C PRO A 153 -2.52 -22.50 29.95
N CYS A 154 -3.48 -22.81 29.08
CA CYS A 154 -3.22 -23.60 27.88
C CYS A 154 -2.57 -22.80 26.74
N TRP A 155 -2.34 -21.49 26.85
CA TRP A 155 -1.80 -20.68 25.74
C TRP A 155 -0.56 -21.26 25.06
N PRO A 156 0.41 -21.92 25.73
CA PRO A 156 1.58 -22.48 25.04
C PRO A 156 1.22 -23.60 24.05
N HIS A 157 0.05 -24.23 24.22
CA HIS A 157 -0.46 -25.30 23.35
C HIS A 157 -1.15 -24.73 22.11
N HIS A 158 -1.56 -23.46 22.14
CA HIS A 158 -2.30 -22.82 21.06
C HIS A 158 -1.36 -21.97 20.22
N ARG A 159 -0.96 -22.52 19.05
CA ARG A 159 -0.04 -21.83 18.13
C ARG A 159 -0.48 -20.41 17.77
N ALA A 160 -1.78 -20.18 17.59
CA ALA A 160 -2.31 -18.83 17.33
C ALA A 160 -2.00 -17.87 18.49
N MET A 161 -2.29 -18.28 19.74
CA MET A 161 -1.99 -17.48 20.93
C MET A 161 -0.48 -17.24 21.11
N VAL A 162 0.35 -18.25 20.84
CA VAL A 162 1.82 -18.10 20.88
C VAL A 162 2.28 -17.01 19.93
N ASN A 163 1.79 -17.02 18.69
CA ASN A 163 2.14 -16.02 17.69
C ASN A 163 1.61 -14.63 18.06
N ASP A 164 0.39 -14.54 18.60
CA ASP A 164 -0.21 -13.29 19.06
C ASP A 164 0.57 -12.69 20.24
N LEU A 165 1.02 -13.53 21.19
CA LEU A 165 1.87 -13.11 22.31
C LEU A 165 3.27 -12.70 21.85
N ALA A 166 3.85 -13.38 20.85
CA ALA A 166 5.12 -12.98 20.26
C ALA A 166 5.02 -11.62 19.56
N LEU A 167 3.93 -11.37 18.83
CA LEU A 167 3.64 -10.07 18.25
C LEU A 167 3.46 -8.99 19.32
N LEU A 168 2.74 -9.32 20.39
CA LEU A 168 2.52 -8.42 21.51
C LEU A 168 3.83 -8.05 22.22
N ARG A 169 4.73 -9.03 22.43
CA ARG A 169 6.08 -8.80 22.97
C ARG A 169 6.89 -7.86 22.11
N VAL A 170 6.94 -8.09 20.80
CA VAL A 170 7.71 -7.21 19.89
C VAL A 170 7.13 -5.79 19.85
N THR A 171 5.81 -5.66 19.92
CA THR A 171 5.15 -4.34 19.98
C THR A 171 5.48 -3.63 21.30
N TYR A 172 5.56 -4.37 22.41
CA TYR A 172 6.04 -3.84 23.70
C TYR A 172 7.49 -3.37 23.60
N GLU A 173 8.40 -4.21 23.10
CA GLU A 173 9.82 -3.87 22.96
C GLU A 173 9.99 -2.63 22.07
N THR A 174 9.23 -2.52 20.98
CA THR A 174 9.23 -1.34 20.10
C THR A 174 8.65 -0.09 20.79
N ALA A 175 7.72 -0.26 21.72
CA ALA A 175 7.07 0.84 22.42
C ALA A 175 7.90 1.38 23.59
N TYR A 176 8.62 0.52 24.30
CA TYR A 176 9.23 0.84 25.59
C TYR A 176 10.75 0.64 25.65
N ASP A 177 11.30 -0.31 24.90
CA ASP A 177 12.71 -0.69 25.00
C ASP A 177 13.55 -0.17 23.82
N TYR A 178 12.92 0.05 22.66
CA TYR A 178 13.57 0.59 21.47
C TYR A 178 13.74 2.11 21.57
N GLU A 179 14.97 2.59 21.41
CA GLU A 179 15.34 4.02 21.54
C GLU A 179 14.58 4.92 20.56
N GLY A 180 14.22 4.42 19.38
CA GLY A 180 13.41 5.12 18.38
C GLY A 180 11.89 5.06 18.60
N GLY A 181 11.43 4.46 19.71
CA GLY A 181 10.02 4.34 20.07
C GLY A 181 9.32 5.70 20.14
N ARG A 182 8.06 5.76 19.68
CA ARG A 182 7.27 7.01 19.67
C ARG A 182 5.96 6.79 20.41
N ALA A 183 5.30 7.87 20.84
CA ALA A 183 4.04 7.77 21.59
C ALA A 183 2.96 6.91 20.88
N HIS A 184 2.93 6.89 19.54
CA HIS A 184 1.99 6.07 18.79
C HIS A 184 2.23 4.56 18.94
N THR A 185 3.48 4.09 19.10
CA THR A 185 3.78 2.66 19.28
C THR A 185 3.28 2.15 20.64
N GLY A 186 3.33 2.99 21.68
CA GLY A 186 2.66 2.69 22.96
C GLY A 186 1.13 2.63 22.85
N GLY A 187 0.53 3.48 22.01
CA GLY A 187 -0.90 3.40 21.68
C GLY A 187 -1.27 2.12 20.94
N GLU A 188 -0.45 1.71 19.97
CA GLU A 188 -0.60 0.46 19.24
C GLU A 188 -0.48 -0.77 20.14
N PHE A 189 0.52 -0.79 21.03
CA PHE A 189 0.67 -1.85 22.03
C PHE A 189 -0.60 -1.99 22.88
N ARG A 190 -1.15 -0.89 23.39
CA ARG A 190 -2.37 -0.92 24.22
C ARG A 190 -3.59 -1.46 23.48
N ARG A 191 -3.74 -1.08 22.21
CA ARG A 191 -4.82 -1.57 21.35
C ARG A 191 -4.67 -3.07 21.10
N LEU A 192 -3.47 -3.49 20.70
CA LEU A 192 -3.16 -4.89 20.43
C LEU A 192 -3.32 -5.76 21.68
N LEU A 193 -2.91 -5.28 22.86
CA LEU A 193 -3.07 -5.99 24.12
C LEU A 193 -4.53 -6.38 24.37
N ALA A 194 -5.46 -5.43 24.20
CA ALA A 194 -6.88 -5.69 24.40
C ALA A 194 -7.42 -6.71 23.39
N ASP A 195 -7.02 -6.58 22.12
CA ASP A 195 -7.44 -7.48 21.04
C ASP A 195 -6.90 -8.92 21.26
N VAL A 196 -5.62 -9.06 21.62
CA VAL A 196 -4.96 -10.34 21.89
C VAL A 196 -5.59 -11.04 23.10
N LEU A 197 -5.78 -10.35 24.22
CA LEU A 197 -6.39 -10.96 25.42
C LEU A 197 -7.85 -11.37 25.18
N THR A 198 -8.61 -10.57 24.43
CA THR A 198 -10.00 -10.91 24.08
C THR A 198 -10.03 -12.16 23.18
N THR A 199 -9.14 -12.21 22.19
CA THR A 199 -9.04 -13.34 21.26
C THR A 199 -8.57 -14.61 21.98
N ALA A 200 -7.57 -14.51 22.86
CA ALA A 200 -7.08 -15.62 23.66
C ALA A 200 -8.17 -16.16 24.58
N ALA A 201 -8.91 -15.29 25.27
CA ALA A 201 -10.03 -15.69 26.11
C ALA A 201 -11.12 -16.41 25.32
N ALA A 202 -11.46 -15.92 24.12
CA ALA A 202 -12.44 -16.55 23.24
C ALA A 202 -11.98 -17.94 22.75
N GLN A 203 -10.74 -18.06 22.27
CA GLN A 203 -10.17 -19.34 21.82
C GLN A 203 -10.06 -20.37 22.95
N ALA A 204 -9.88 -19.92 24.19
CA ALA A 204 -9.82 -20.79 25.36
C ALA A 204 -11.16 -21.42 25.74
N GLN A 205 -12.29 -20.76 25.42
CA GLN A 205 -13.62 -21.25 25.78
C GLN A 205 -13.94 -22.59 25.11
N ASP A 206 -13.44 -22.77 23.90
CA ASP A 206 -13.65 -23.98 23.09
C ASP A 206 -12.49 -24.97 23.22
N CYS A 207 -11.51 -24.72 24.08
CA CYS A 207 -10.39 -25.63 24.29
C CYS A 207 -10.81 -26.78 25.21
N PRO A 208 -10.96 -28.01 24.71
CA PRO A 208 -11.23 -29.15 25.58
C PRO A 208 -10.00 -29.41 26.44
N ALA A 209 -10.14 -29.41 27.77
CA ALA A 209 -9.10 -30.01 28.58
C ALA A 209 -9.00 -31.51 28.18
N PRO A 210 -7.81 -32.13 28.20
CA PRO A 210 -7.63 -33.54 27.81
C PRO A 210 -8.50 -34.57 28.57
N SER A 211 -9.30 -34.13 29.54
CA SER A 211 -10.24 -34.96 30.32
C SER A 211 -11.49 -34.21 30.82
N ASP A 212 -11.72 -32.95 30.44
CA ASP A 212 -12.82 -32.13 30.99
C ASP A 212 -13.34 -31.12 29.95
N PRO A 213 -14.66 -31.10 29.63
CA PRO A 213 -15.25 -30.11 28.73
C PRO A 213 -15.36 -28.70 29.35
N ARG A 214 -15.00 -28.52 30.62
CA ARG A 214 -14.99 -27.20 31.26
C ARG A 214 -13.78 -26.38 30.80
N PRO A 215 -13.94 -25.05 30.64
CA PRO A 215 -12.82 -24.16 30.35
C PRO A 215 -11.70 -24.36 31.36
N HIS A 216 -10.45 -24.35 30.90
CA HIS A 216 -9.29 -24.51 31.78
C HIS A 216 -9.35 -23.47 32.91
N PRO A 217 -9.27 -23.89 34.19
CA PRO A 217 -9.24 -22.94 35.30
C PRO A 217 -8.00 -22.06 35.16
N VAL A 218 -8.19 -20.74 35.12
CA VAL A 218 -7.10 -19.77 35.05
C VAL A 218 -6.40 -19.74 36.41
N PRO A 219 -5.12 -20.16 36.53
CA PRO A 219 -4.40 -20.12 37.80
C PRO A 219 -4.19 -18.67 38.22
N ARG A 220 -4.46 -18.37 39.49
CA ARG A 220 -4.21 -17.03 40.04
C ARG A 220 -2.69 -16.79 40.20
N PRO A 221 -2.22 -15.55 40.03
CA PRO A 221 -0.80 -15.20 40.19
C PRO A 221 -0.25 -15.50 41.61
N PRO A 222 1.07 -15.74 41.76
CA PRO A 222 2.07 -15.82 40.69
C PRO A 222 1.93 -17.12 39.91
N ARG A 223 1.81 -16.98 38.59
CA ARG A 223 1.61 -18.08 37.66
C ARG A 223 2.93 -18.37 36.97
N ASP A 224 3.31 -19.65 36.94
CA ASP A 224 4.51 -20.12 36.26
C ASP A 224 4.11 -21.12 35.18
N ASP A 225 4.21 -20.70 33.92
CA ASP A 225 3.84 -21.52 32.76
C ASP A 225 4.99 -22.43 32.29
N THR A 226 6.14 -22.44 32.98
CA THR A 226 7.31 -23.25 32.62
C THR A 226 6.95 -24.73 32.47
N ALA A 227 6.15 -25.28 33.40
CA ALA A 227 5.72 -26.68 33.32
C ALA A 227 4.83 -26.95 32.10
N ALA A 228 3.97 -25.99 31.71
CA ALA A 228 3.13 -26.11 30.52
C ALA A 228 4.00 -26.07 29.24
N VAL A 229 4.98 -25.17 29.18
CA VAL A 229 5.95 -25.09 28.08
C VAL A 229 6.71 -26.41 27.91
N GLN A 230 7.25 -26.96 29.00
CA GLN A 230 7.94 -28.26 29.00
C GLN A 230 7.02 -29.40 28.55
N ALA A 231 5.74 -29.38 28.94
CA ALA A 231 4.77 -30.37 28.50
C ALA A 231 4.50 -30.29 26.98
N VAL A 232 4.35 -29.09 26.42
CA VAL A 232 4.19 -28.89 24.96
C VAL A 232 5.41 -29.39 24.20
N GLU A 233 6.60 -29.03 24.67
CA GLU A 233 7.84 -29.49 24.06
C GLU A 233 7.93 -31.01 24.08
N ARG A 234 7.60 -31.63 25.22
CA ARG A 234 7.62 -33.09 25.35
C ARG A 234 6.65 -33.76 24.39
N ILE A 235 5.45 -33.21 24.21
CA ILE A 235 4.48 -33.68 23.20
C ILE A 235 5.07 -33.55 21.79
N GLY A 236 5.74 -32.44 21.48
CA GLY A 236 6.39 -32.22 20.18
C GLY A 236 7.48 -33.26 19.89
N GLN A 237 8.37 -33.52 20.85
CA GLN A 237 9.43 -34.53 20.75
C GLN A 237 8.85 -35.94 20.51
N LEU A 238 7.79 -36.30 21.25
CA LEU A 238 7.11 -37.58 21.09
C LEU A 238 6.43 -37.70 19.72
N GLY A 239 5.81 -36.62 19.24
CA GLY A 239 5.20 -36.56 17.91
C GLY A 239 6.21 -36.70 16.77
N GLU A 240 7.40 -36.12 16.89
CA GLU A 240 8.48 -36.27 15.89
C GLU A 240 8.95 -37.73 15.80
N VAL A 241 9.20 -38.37 16.95
CA VAL A 241 9.56 -39.79 17.00
C VAL A 241 8.45 -40.66 16.44
N HIS A 242 7.18 -40.41 16.81
CA HIS A 242 6.03 -41.16 16.30
C HIS A 242 5.88 -41.04 14.78
N ALA A 243 6.09 -39.85 14.21
CA ALA A 243 6.05 -39.64 12.77
C ALA A 243 7.13 -40.47 12.04
N LEU A 244 8.35 -40.51 12.56
CA LEU A 244 9.44 -41.32 12.00
C LEU A 244 9.18 -42.82 12.13
N VAL A 245 8.65 -43.29 13.26
CA VAL A 245 8.25 -44.69 13.47
C VAL A 245 7.15 -45.08 12.48
N THR A 246 6.15 -44.21 12.29
CA THR A 246 5.07 -44.40 11.33
C THR A 246 5.60 -44.45 9.90
N GLN A 247 6.50 -43.54 9.54
CA GLN A 247 7.17 -43.51 8.23
C GLN A 247 7.99 -44.79 7.98
N ALA A 248 8.75 -45.25 8.97
CA ALA A 248 9.53 -46.48 8.86
C ALA A 248 8.61 -47.70 8.66
N ASN A 249 7.50 -47.76 9.39
CA ASN A 249 6.52 -48.83 9.22
C ASN A 249 5.83 -48.81 7.86
N ALA A 250 5.48 -47.63 7.34
CA ALA A 250 4.84 -47.48 6.03
C ALA A 250 5.76 -47.87 4.86
N ASN A 251 7.08 -47.65 4.98
CA ASN A 251 8.04 -47.90 3.91
C ASN A 251 8.73 -49.27 3.99
N ARG A 252 8.32 -50.15 4.92
CA ARG A 252 8.99 -51.43 5.20
C ARG A 252 9.21 -52.32 3.98
N GLU A 253 8.26 -52.33 3.04
CA GLU A 253 8.32 -53.17 1.84
C GLU A 253 8.61 -52.37 0.56
N GLN A 254 8.40 -51.05 0.59
CA GLN A 254 8.47 -50.19 -0.60
C GLN A 254 9.86 -49.60 -0.80
N ASP A 255 10.50 -49.14 0.28
CA ASP A 255 11.80 -48.49 0.24
C ASP A 255 12.61 -48.82 1.51
N PRO A 256 13.41 -49.91 1.48
CA PRO A 256 14.22 -50.32 2.61
C PRO A 256 15.26 -49.28 3.05
N ALA A 257 15.73 -48.43 2.13
CA ALA A 257 16.70 -47.39 2.45
C ALA A 257 16.04 -46.26 3.25
N LEU A 258 14.86 -45.81 2.81
CA LEU A 258 14.08 -44.81 3.53
C LEU A 258 13.60 -45.33 4.90
N GLN A 259 13.18 -46.60 4.98
CA GLN A 259 12.86 -47.25 6.25
C GLN A 259 14.07 -47.21 7.21
N ALA A 260 15.24 -47.66 6.76
CA ALA A 260 16.43 -47.72 7.60
C ALA A 260 16.86 -46.33 8.08
N ALA A 261 16.78 -45.30 7.21
CA ALA A 261 17.07 -43.92 7.57
C ALA A 261 16.09 -43.37 8.63
N ALA A 262 14.78 -43.59 8.45
CA ALA A 262 13.77 -43.16 9.42
C ALA A 262 13.93 -43.86 10.78
N GLN A 263 14.24 -45.17 10.78
CA GLN A 263 14.47 -45.93 12.00
C GLN A 263 15.75 -45.50 12.74
N ALA A 264 16.85 -45.26 12.00
CA ALA A 264 18.08 -44.73 12.56
C ALA A 264 17.83 -43.36 13.21
N ARG A 265 17.14 -42.46 12.50
CA ARG A 265 16.81 -41.14 13.01
C ARG A 265 15.89 -41.18 14.23
N ALA A 266 14.85 -42.02 14.23
CA ALA A 266 13.99 -42.23 15.39
C ALA A 266 14.78 -42.72 16.61
N SER A 267 15.74 -43.64 16.40
CA SER A 267 16.59 -44.17 17.47
C SER A 267 17.52 -43.11 18.05
N GLU A 268 18.11 -42.26 17.20
CA GLU A 268 18.92 -41.11 17.63
C GLU A 268 18.10 -40.15 18.50
N LEU A 269 16.90 -39.78 18.04
CA LEU A 269 16.02 -38.86 18.77
C LEU A 269 15.51 -39.47 20.08
N TRP A 270 15.21 -40.76 20.10
CA TRP A 270 14.81 -41.48 21.31
C TRP A 270 15.85 -41.34 22.43
N ILE A 271 17.14 -41.48 22.07
CA ILE A 271 18.27 -41.32 23.00
C ILE A 271 18.45 -39.84 23.36
N ALA A 272 18.48 -38.96 22.36
CA ALA A 272 18.73 -37.53 22.56
C ALA A 272 17.67 -36.89 23.48
N TYR A 273 16.40 -37.26 23.31
CA TYR A 273 15.28 -36.76 24.12
C TYR A 273 15.03 -37.57 25.39
N GLN A 274 15.81 -38.62 25.65
CA GLN A 274 15.63 -39.51 26.80
C GLN A 274 14.16 -40.00 26.92
N ILE A 275 13.57 -40.42 25.80
CA ILE A 275 12.19 -40.92 25.79
C ILE A 275 12.15 -42.30 26.45
N THR A 276 11.22 -42.52 27.38
CA THR A 276 11.00 -43.85 27.94
C THR A 276 9.93 -44.60 27.15
N PRO A 277 9.97 -45.95 27.09
CA PRO A 277 8.91 -46.75 26.46
C PRO A 277 7.52 -46.47 27.04
N GLN A 278 7.43 -46.23 28.34
CA GLN A 278 6.15 -45.97 29.01
C GLN A 278 5.56 -44.61 28.62
N GLU A 279 6.39 -43.57 28.49
CA GLU A 279 5.93 -42.25 28.02
C GLU A 279 5.42 -42.33 26.58
N TYR A 280 6.18 -42.99 25.70
CA TYR A 280 5.79 -43.15 24.31
C TYR A 280 4.49 -43.95 24.16
N GLN A 281 4.31 -45.02 24.94
CA GLN A 281 3.06 -45.78 24.95
C GLN A 281 1.86 -44.95 25.43
N ARG A 282 2.04 -44.08 26.44
CA ARG A 282 0.97 -43.16 26.88
C ARG A 282 0.61 -42.16 25.78
N TYR A 283 1.61 -41.63 25.07
CA TYR A 283 1.40 -40.74 23.95
C TYR A 283 0.62 -41.42 22.82
N GLU A 284 1.04 -42.62 22.38
CA GLU A 284 0.29 -43.38 21.36
C GLU A 284 -1.16 -43.65 21.77
N SER A 285 -1.38 -43.97 23.06
CA SER A 285 -2.74 -44.20 23.58
C SER A 285 -3.61 -42.95 23.58
N SER A 286 -3.01 -41.75 23.58
CA SER A 286 -3.74 -40.48 23.52
C SER A 286 -4.12 -40.04 22.09
N LEU A 287 -3.58 -40.70 21.07
CA LEU A 287 -3.89 -40.44 19.66
C LEU A 287 -5.12 -41.23 19.16
N ILE A 288 -5.60 -42.21 19.94
CA ILE A 288 -6.72 -43.11 19.63
C ILE A 288 -8.00 -42.60 20.30
#